data_AF-A0AAU6WXH1-F1
#
_entry.id   AF-A0AAU6WXH1-F1
#
_cell.length_a   1.000
_cell.length_b   1.000
_cell.length_c   1.000
_cell.angle_alpha   90.00
_cell.angle_beta   90.00
_cell.angle_gamma   90.00
#
_symmetry.space_group_name_H-M   'P 1'
#
loop_
_entity.id
_entity.type
_entity.pdbx_description
1 polymer ?
#
loop_
_entity_poly.entity_id
_entity_poly.type
_entity_poly.pdbx_seq_one_letter_code
_entity_poly.pdbx_strand_id
1 'polypeptide(L)' 'MSSAGNTSPITLSELAGLFREVVDQALGKQSFWVIGDVANHNQKNGRHYFDMIEKDRPV' A
#
# COMPACT_ATOMS: atom_id res chain seq x y z
N MET A 1 -36.09 -16.22 -2.11
CA MET A 1 -35.11 -15.36 -2.79
C MET A 1 -35.05 -14.02 -2.08
N SER A 2 -33.96 -13.75 -1.36
CA SER A 2 -33.45 -12.40 -1.04
C SER A 2 -32.26 -12.54 -0.07
N SER A 3 -31.04 -12.68 -0.60
CA SER A 3 -29.82 -12.54 0.21
C SER A 3 -29.55 -11.04 0.40
N ALA A 4 -30.26 -10.41 1.34
CA ALA A 4 -29.84 -9.12 1.86
C ALA A 4 -28.47 -9.35 2.51
N GLY A 5 -27.40 -8.86 1.88
CA GLY A 5 -26.07 -8.94 2.45
C GLY A 5 -26.08 -8.25 3.81
N ASN A 6 -25.72 -8.99 4.86
CA ASN A 6 -25.54 -8.41 6.19
C ASN A 6 -24.44 -7.34 6.11
N THR A 7 -24.82 -6.07 6.03
CA THR A 7 -23.90 -4.93 6.15
C THR A 7 -23.74 -4.55 7.61
N SER A 8 -23.33 -5.51 8.45
CA SER A 8 -22.89 -5.18 9.81
C SER A 8 -21.68 -4.26 9.70
N PRO A 9 -21.66 -3.12 10.43
CA PRO A 9 -20.51 -2.24 10.39
C PRO A 9 -19.27 -2.97 10.91
N ILE A 10 -18.15 -2.77 10.23
CA ILE A 10 -16.84 -3.23 10.67
C ILE A 10 -16.05 -2.07 11.26
N THR A 11 -15.12 -2.39 12.14
CA THR A 11 -14.14 -1.46 12.69
C THR A 11 -13.09 -1.09 11.64
N LEU A 12 -12.40 0.03 11.85
CA LEU A 12 -11.26 0.43 11.02
C LEU A 12 -10.14 -0.62 11.01
N SER A 13 -9.95 -1.31 12.13
CA SER A 13 -8.95 -2.38 12.26
C SER A 13 -9.30 -3.59 11.39
N GLU A 14 -10.57 -3.98 11.36
CA GLU A 14 -11.05 -5.05 10.48
C GLU A 14 -10.89 -4.67 9.01
N LEU A 15 -11.27 -3.44 8.65
CA LEU A 15 -11.08 -2.94 7.28
C LEU A 15 -9.59 -2.93 6.88
N ALA A 16 -8.71 -2.43 7.75
CA ALA A 16 -7.26 -2.45 7.52
C ALA A 16 -6.72 -3.88 7.41
N GLY A 17 -7.28 -4.83 8.16
CA GLY A 17 -6.97 -6.25 8.06
C GLY A 17 -7.30 -6.81 6.67
N LEU A 18 -8.50 -6.53 6.15
CA LEU A 18 -8.92 -6.94 4.81
C LEU A 18 -8.00 -6.37 3.71
N PHE A 19 -7.60 -5.10 3.81
CA PHE A 19 -6.66 -4.51 2.86
C PHE A 19 -5.30 -5.21 2.88
N ARG A 20 -4.75 -5.47 4.08
CA ARG A 20 -3.48 -6.17 4.22
C ARG A 20 -3.56 -7.57 3.63
N GLU A 21 -4.64 -8.30 3.90
CA GLU A 21 -4.85 -9.64 3.35
C GLU A 21 -4.86 -9.64 1.82
N VAL A 22 -5.64 -8.74 1.20
CA VAL A 22 -5.71 -8.63 -0.27
C VAL A 22 -4.35 -8.26 -0.87
N VAL A 23 -3.64 -7.31 -0.27
CA VAL A 23 -2.30 -6.89 -0.71
C VAL A 23 -1.30 -8.03 -0.55
N ASP A 24 -1.31 -8.74 0.58
CA ASP A 24 -0.40 -9.86 0.85
C ASP A 24 -0.70 -11.06 -0.08
N GLN A 25 -1.96 -11.33 -0.41
CA GLN A 25 -2.31 -12.35 -1.39
C GLN A 25 -1.81 -11.99 -2.80
N ALA A 26 -1.95 -10.72 -3.20
CA ALA A 26 -1.52 -10.26 -4.52
C ALA A 26 0.00 -10.11 -4.65
N LEU A 27 0.68 -9.64 -3.59
CA LEU A 27 2.07 -9.17 -3.66
C LEU A 27 3.02 -9.83 -2.64
N GLY A 28 2.51 -10.50 -1.61
CA GLY A 28 3.23 -10.84 -0.37
C GLY A 28 4.42 -11.81 -0.48
N LYS A 29 4.81 -12.21 -1.68
CA LYS A 29 6.03 -13.01 -1.94
C LYS A 29 6.93 -12.44 -3.04
N GLN A 30 6.60 -11.26 -3.57
CA GLN A 30 7.31 -10.68 -4.70
C GLN A 30 7.96 -9.36 -4.28
N SER A 31 9.25 -9.24 -4.58
CA SER A 31 9.96 -7.97 -4.50
C SER A 31 9.91 -7.29 -5.87
N PHE A 32 9.62 -5.99 -5.87
CA PHE A 32 9.54 -5.20 -7.09
C PHE A 32 10.63 -4.13 -7.08
N TRP A 33 11.24 -3.92 -8.24
CA TRP A 33 12.01 -2.72 -8.52
C TRP A 33 11.07 -1.65 -9.08
N VAL A 34 11.13 -0.45 -8.53
CA VAL A 34 10.35 0.71 -8.99
C VAL A 34 11.29 1.79 -9.48
N ILE A 35 10.86 2.51 -10.52
CA ILE A 35 11.56 3.68 -11.06
C ILE A 35 10.74 4.90 -10.63
N GLY A 36 11.39 5.86 -10.00
CA GLY A 36 10.78 7.10 -9.53
C GLY A 36 11.85 8.15 -9.27
N ASP A 37 11.45 9.42 -9.26
CA ASP A 37 12.33 10.52 -8.87
C ASP A 37 12.14 10.85 -7.39
N VAL A 38 13.24 11.15 -6.69
CA VAL A 38 13.18 11.59 -5.29
C VAL A 38 12.72 13.04 -5.26
N ALA A 39 11.54 13.27 -4.71
CA ALA A 39 10.97 14.61 -4.56
C ALA A 39 11.43 15.28 -3.26
N ASN A 40 11.52 14.49 -2.17
CA ASN A 40 12.01 14.98 -0.87
C ASN A 40 12.93 13.96 -0.20
N HIS A 41 13.83 14.47 0.63
CA HIS A 41 14.69 13.67 1.51
C HIS A 41 14.65 14.26 2.91
N ASN A 42 14.39 13.43 3.91
CA ASN A 42 14.44 13.82 5.31
C ASN A 42 15.17 12.76 6.15
N GLN A 43 15.88 13.21 7.18
CA GLN A 43 16.58 12.34 8.13
C GLN A 43 16.02 12.55 9.54
N LYS A 44 15.58 11.45 10.16
CA LYS A 44 15.07 11.47 11.55
C LYS A 44 15.50 10.23 12.29
N ASN A 45 16.07 10.40 13.49
CA ASN A 45 16.52 9.31 14.36
C ASN A 45 17.45 8.32 13.65
N GLY A 46 18.39 8.82 12.85
CA GLY A 46 19.32 7.98 12.09
C GLY A 46 18.71 7.22 10.91
N ARG A 47 17.43 7.45 10.58
CA ARG A 47 16.75 6.85 9.42
C ARG A 47 16.54 7.89 8.32
N HIS A 48 16.71 7.46 7.07
CA HIS A 48 16.42 8.25 5.88
C HIS A 48 15.01 7.94 5.38
N TYR A 49 14.28 8.99 5.06
CA TYR A 49 12.95 8.92 4.46
C TYR A 49 13.01 9.65 3.13
N PHE A 50 12.43 9.04 2.10
CA PHE A 50 12.36 9.58 0.76
C PHE A 50 10.90 9.61 0.33
N ASP A 51 10.45 10.77 -0.15
CA ASP A 51 9.22 10.85 -0.92
C ASP A 51 9.58 10.68 -2.39
N MET A 52 8.89 9.78 -3.08
CA MET A 52 9.12 9.49 -4.49
C MET A 52 7.91 9.93 -5.32
N ILE A 53 8.17 10.49 -6.50
CA ILE A 53 7.16 10.76 -7.52
C ILE A 53 7.33 9.80 -8.70
N GLU A 54 6.23 9.57 -9.41
CA GLU A 54 6.22 8.73 -10.61
C GLU A 54 7.20 9.29 -11.66
N LYS A 55 7.95 8.38 -12.27
CA LYS A 55 8.87 8.70 -13.36
C LYS A 55 8.49 7.86 -14.57
N ASP A 56 8.38 8.54 -15.71
CA ASP A 56 8.19 7.85 -16.99
C ASP A 56 9.31 6.83 -17.23
N ARG A 57 8.95 5.71 -17.85
CA ARG A 57 9.97 4.72 -18.23
C ARG A 57 10.93 5.38 -19.22
N PRO A 58 12.26 5.23 -19.02
CA PRO A 58 13.21 5.66 -20.04
C PRO A 58 12.90 4.90 -21.34
N VAL A 59 12.70 5.66 -22.42
CA VAL A 59 12.47 5.16 -23.78
C VAL A 59 13.74 4.53 -24.33
#